data_AF-A0A535LGW4-F1
#
_entry.id   AF-A0A535LGW4-F1
#
_cell.length_a   1.000
_cell.length_b   1.000
_cell.length_c   1.000
_cell.angle_alpha   90.00
_cell.angle_beta   90.00
_cell.angle_gamma   90.00
#
_symmetry.space_group_name_H-M   'P 1'
#
loop_
_entity.id
_entity.type
_entity.pdbx_description
1 polymer ?
#
loop_
_entity_poly.entity_id
_entity_poly.type
_entity_poly.pdbx_seq_one_letter_code
_entity_poly.pdbx_strand_id
1 'polypeptide(L)'
;MTAVQAASQKQTPRWQDVRAKAIDATFDADRRRAGERVALVFRWLFLIVIGALNNLNPHSGPEAKVIIDAVLFGWAVLNVTVQVLLVRGYRPGKQFSLTTMVLDIFFAAAVVYLSDGFSSPFFLALFLAVITTAVRFGATASFLSALVISFLYLFIGGSFTPANFYIDPNATIGKMFLFLVVALSTGYMTRELERERRAAVERAAQADSLRELSMNLVSDTDIKDVFDVLVDHAVQMTTAEHGRVIVSSQDGFSVVAAANRDGKETVPETEVLDEHQLAQAASTGEAVFSSERKNMVVPIASSDGATVLVSLIQTGSTFTNQDLFAVDALTGSSAVPVANALR
;
A
#
# COMPACT_ATOMS: atom_id res chain seq x y z
N MET A 1 46.13 28.27 -10.08
CA MET A 1 45.15 27.74 -11.04
C MET A 1 45.24 26.23 -11.05
N THR A 2 44.29 25.39 -10.63
CA THR A 2 43.16 25.53 -9.69
C THR A 2 42.71 24.08 -9.47
N ALA A 3 43.05 23.50 -8.32
CA ALA A 3 42.56 22.20 -7.87
C ALA A 3 41.14 22.35 -7.30
N VAL A 4 40.16 22.62 -8.18
CA VAL A 4 38.76 22.90 -7.76
C VAL A 4 37.74 21.93 -8.37
N GLN A 5 38.13 20.99 -9.25
CA GLN A 5 37.16 20.13 -9.95
C GLN A 5 37.10 18.67 -9.48
N ALA A 6 37.15 18.42 -8.17
CA ALA A 6 36.92 17.07 -7.64
C ALA A 6 36.05 17.03 -6.38
N ALA A 7 35.11 17.96 -6.24
CA ALA A 7 34.14 17.98 -5.15
C ALA A 7 32.72 18.27 -5.66
N SER A 8 32.16 17.35 -6.45
CA SER A 8 30.71 17.32 -6.68
C SER A 8 30.22 15.88 -6.79
N GLN A 9 30.56 15.07 -5.78
CA GLN A 9 29.95 13.75 -5.61
C GLN A 9 28.96 13.77 -4.44
N LYS A 10 27.67 13.73 -4.82
CA LYS A 10 26.56 13.07 -4.14
C LYS A 10 26.26 13.53 -2.70
N GLN A 11 25.57 14.67 -2.57
CA GLN A 11 24.75 14.96 -1.39
C GLN A 11 23.26 14.92 -1.75
N THR A 12 22.72 13.74 -2.04
CA THR A 12 21.27 13.46 -1.99
C THR A 12 21.01 11.95 -1.94
N PRO A 13 20.94 11.37 -0.72
CA PRO A 13 20.00 10.24 -0.53
C PRO A 13 19.22 10.26 0.80
N ARG A 14 19.60 11.12 1.75
CA ARG A 14 19.12 11.01 3.13
C ARG A 14 17.63 11.34 3.28
N TRP A 15 17.07 12.25 2.47
CA TRP A 15 15.66 12.63 2.53
C TRP A 15 14.72 11.61 1.85
N GLN A 16 15.18 10.96 0.78
CA GLN A 16 14.43 9.89 0.12
C GLN A 16 14.35 8.65 1.01
N ASP A 17 15.47 8.28 1.65
CA ASP A 17 15.50 7.17 2.61
C ASP A 17 14.61 7.41 3.83
N VAL A 18 14.56 8.65 4.33
CA VAL A 18 13.71 9.03 5.47
C VAL A 18 12.23 8.99 5.06
N ARG A 19 11.87 9.46 3.86
CA ARG A 19 10.50 9.41 3.36
C ARG A 19 10.05 7.97 3.06
N ALA A 20 10.91 7.15 2.47
CA ALA A 20 10.65 5.73 2.24
C ALA A 20 10.43 4.97 3.56
N LYS A 21 11.29 5.19 4.57
CA LYS A 21 11.12 4.59 5.90
C LYS A 21 9.85 5.05 6.62
N ALA A 22 9.46 6.32 6.45
CA ALA A 22 8.23 6.85 7.03
C ALA A 22 6.99 6.22 6.38
N ILE A 23 6.99 6.07 5.05
CA ILE A 23 5.93 5.41 4.29
C ILE A 23 5.81 3.94 4.70
N ASP A 24 6.92 3.19 4.75
CA ASP A 24 6.93 1.80 5.21
C ASP A 24 6.39 1.65 6.64
N ALA A 25 6.77 2.57 7.54
CA ALA A 25 6.29 2.55 8.92
C ALA A 25 4.78 2.81 9.02
N THR A 26 4.21 3.66 8.15
CA THR A 26 2.75 3.88 8.09
C THR A 26 2.00 2.66 7.59
N PHE A 27 2.50 2.01 6.52
CA PHE A 27 1.90 0.77 6.01
C PHE A 27 1.95 -0.38 7.03
N ASP A 28 3.06 -0.51 7.75
CA ASP A 28 3.20 -1.48 8.83
C ASP A 28 2.22 -1.23 9.99
N ALA A 29 1.97 0.04 10.32
CA ALA A 29 1.03 0.41 11.37
C ALA A 29 -0.43 0.12 10.97
N ASP A 30 -0.79 0.41 9.72
CA ASP A 30 -2.14 0.15 9.21
C ASP A 30 -2.41 -1.35 9.04
N ARG A 31 -1.41 -2.12 8.57
CA ARG A 31 -1.46 -3.58 8.57
C ARG A 31 -1.73 -4.13 9.97
N ARG A 32 -1.01 -3.66 10.99
CA ARG A 32 -1.22 -4.12 12.38
C ARG A 32 -2.60 -3.77 12.91
N ARG A 33 -3.16 -2.60 12.57
CA ARG A 33 -4.53 -2.24 12.93
C ARG A 33 -5.56 -3.19 12.33
N ALA A 34 -5.46 -3.43 11.02
CA ALA A 34 -6.34 -4.36 10.34
C ALA A 34 -6.18 -5.77 10.93
N GLY A 35 -4.95 -6.20 11.15
CA GLY A 35 -4.65 -7.51 11.74
C GLY A 35 -5.18 -7.67 13.15
N GLU A 36 -5.15 -6.63 13.99
CA GLU A 36 -5.74 -6.67 15.34
C GLU A 36 -7.27 -6.79 15.31
N ARG A 37 -7.95 -6.10 14.38
CA ARG A 37 -9.41 -6.25 14.21
C ARG A 37 -9.79 -7.66 13.78
N VAL A 38 -9.05 -8.23 12.82
CA VAL A 38 -9.26 -9.61 12.38
C VAL A 38 -8.99 -10.58 13.53
N ALA A 39 -7.91 -10.38 14.28
CA ALA A 39 -7.57 -11.20 15.43
C ALA A 39 -8.64 -11.17 16.54
N LEU A 40 -9.30 -10.03 16.77
CA LEU A 40 -10.45 -9.94 17.68
C LEU A 40 -11.61 -10.85 17.26
N VAL A 41 -11.93 -10.89 15.97
CA VAL A 41 -12.99 -11.76 15.44
C VAL A 41 -12.65 -13.23 15.66
N PHE A 42 -11.41 -13.63 15.33
CA PHE A 42 -10.94 -14.99 15.58
C PHE A 42 -10.95 -15.37 17.06
N ARG A 43 -10.55 -14.46 17.97
CA ARG A 43 -10.61 -14.70 19.41
C ARG A 43 -12.02 -14.98 19.88
N TRP A 44 -13.00 -14.16 19.49
CA TRP A 44 -14.40 -14.39 19.86
C TRP A 44 -14.91 -15.73 19.35
N LEU A 45 -14.61 -16.06 18.08
CA LEU A 45 -14.99 -17.34 17.48
C LEU A 45 -14.41 -18.52 18.27
N PHE A 46 -13.12 -18.49 18.59
CA PHE A 46 -12.47 -19.57 19.33
C PHE A 46 -12.90 -19.63 20.79
N LEU A 47 -13.14 -18.50 21.47
CA LEU A 47 -13.70 -18.49 22.82
C LEU A 47 -15.06 -19.19 22.85
N ILE A 48 -15.93 -18.92 21.87
CA ILE A 48 -17.23 -19.59 21.74
C ILE A 48 -17.05 -21.09 21.49
N VAL A 49 -16.19 -21.47 20.54
CA VAL A 49 -15.93 -22.88 20.21
C VAL A 49 -15.36 -23.64 21.40
N ILE A 50 -14.35 -23.09 22.09
CA ILE A 50 -13.70 -23.72 23.24
C ILE A 50 -14.65 -23.78 24.44
N GLY A 51 -15.40 -22.70 24.70
CA GLY A 51 -16.41 -22.69 25.76
C GLY A 51 -17.51 -23.72 25.52
N ALA A 52 -17.98 -23.85 24.27
CA ALA A 52 -18.92 -24.89 23.87
C ALA A 52 -18.31 -26.29 24.04
N LEU A 53 -17.07 -26.51 23.59
CA LEU A 53 -16.37 -27.79 23.77
C LEU A 53 -16.24 -28.17 25.25
N ASN A 54 -15.93 -27.22 26.14
CA ASN A 54 -15.81 -27.47 27.56
C ASN A 54 -17.16 -27.85 28.20
N ASN A 55 -18.21 -27.10 27.87
CA ASN A 55 -19.51 -27.27 28.51
C ASN A 55 -20.32 -28.43 27.95
N LEU A 56 -20.24 -28.66 26.64
CA LEU A 56 -20.97 -29.73 25.95
C LEU A 56 -20.30 -31.10 26.07
N ASN A 57 -19.04 -31.19 26.51
CA ASN A 57 -18.39 -32.48 26.72
C ASN A 57 -19.00 -33.19 27.95
N PRO A 58 -19.66 -34.36 27.79
CA PRO A 58 -20.25 -35.08 28.91
C PRO A 58 -19.22 -35.82 29.76
N HIS A 59 -17.98 -35.99 29.27
CA HIS A 59 -16.93 -36.77 29.95
C HIS A 59 -16.03 -35.93 30.86
N SER A 60 -16.21 -34.61 30.91
CA SER A 60 -15.41 -33.72 31.75
C SER A 60 -16.05 -33.52 33.13
N GLY A 61 -15.28 -33.72 34.20
CA GLY A 61 -15.74 -33.49 35.57
C GLY A 61 -16.14 -32.03 35.83
N PRO A 62 -17.11 -31.76 36.74
CA PRO A 62 -17.57 -30.40 37.02
C PRO A 62 -16.47 -29.43 37.44
N GLU A 63 -15.50 -29.89 38.25
CA GLU A 63 -14.38 -29.05 38.73
C GLU A 63 -13.47 -28.60 37.58
N ALA A 64 -13.10 -29.52 36.67
CA ALA A 64 -12.29 -29.19 35.50
C ALA A 64 -12.99 -28.18 34.58
N LYS A 65 -14.32 -28.33 34.40
CA LYS A 65 -15.12 -27.37 33.62
C LYS A 65 -15.03 -25.96 34.19
N VAL A 66 -15.22 -25.81 35.50
CA VAL A 66 -15.16 -24.51 36.19
C VAL A 66 -13.78 -23.87 36.07
N ILE A 67 -12.70 -24.64 36.21
CA ILE A 67 -11.33 -24.15 36.07
C ILE A 67 -11.08 -23.62 34.65
N ILE A 68 -11.48 -24.38 33.64
CA ILE A 68 -11.32 -23.98 32.23
C ILE A 68 -12.18 -22.74 31.93
N ASP A 69 -13.42 -22.69 32.40
CA ASP A 69 -14.31 -21.54 32.21
C ASP A 69 -13.77 -20.28 32.89
N ALA A 70 -13.10 -20.39 34.05
CA ALA A 70 -12.43 -19.27 34.69
C ALA A 70 -11.27 -18.71 33.84
N VAL A 71 -10.48 -19.58 33.21
CA VAL A 71 -9.41 -19.18 32.28
C VAL A 71 -9.99 -18.51 31.03
N LEU A 72 -11.06 -19.09 30.46
CA LEU A 72 -11.76 -18.51 29.30
C LEU A 72 -12.38 -17.16 29.63
N PHE A 73 -12.94 -16.99 30.83
CA PHE A 73 -13.45 -15.71 31.31
C PHE A 73 -12.34 -14.67 31.38
N GLY A 74 -11.17 -15.01 31.94
CA GLY A 74 -10.00 -14.13 31.94
C GLY A 74 -9.56 -13.71 30.53
N TRP A 75 -9.55 -14.66 29.59
CA TRP A 75 -9.22 -14.38 28.20
C TRP A 75 -10.28 -13.50 27.52
N ALA A 76 -11.56 -13.71 27.82
CA ALA A 76 -12.66 -12.88 27.33
C ALA A 76 -12.59 -11.43 27.85
N VAL A 77 -12.26 -11.23 29.13
CA VAL A 77 -12.05 -9.89 29.71
C VAL A 77 -10.91 -9.17 29.00
N LEU A 78 -9.79 -9.86 28.73
CA LEU A 78 -8.70 -9.30 27.95
C LEU A 78 -9.17 -8.93 26.53
N ASN A 79 -9.95 -9.80 25.89
CA ASN A 79 -10.46 -9.57 24.54
C ASN A 79 -11.39 -8.34 24.48
N VAL A 80 -12.29 -8.20 25.45
CA VAL A 80 -13.15 -7.02 25.61
C VAL A 80 -12.31 -5.76 25.84
N THR A 81 -11.26 -5.84 26.68
CA THR A 81 -10.37 -4.71 26.93
C THR A 81 -9.69 -4.24 25.63
N VAL A 82 -9.13 -5.17 24.85
CA VAL A 82 -8.55 -4.86 23.53
C VAL A 82 -9.59 -4.27 22.59
N GLN A 83 -10.80 -4.82 22.56
CA GLN A 83 -11.90 -4.33 21.72
C GLN A 83 -12.28 -2.89 22.07
N VAL A 84 -12.45 -2.57 23.36
CA VAL A 84 -12.75 -1.21 23.82
C VAL A 84 -11.63 -0.23 23.45
N LEU A 85 -10.36 -0.63 23.62
CA LEU A 85 -9.22 0.20 23.23
C LEU A 85 -9.22 0.51 21.72
N LEU A 86 -9.46 -0.49 20.87
CA LEU A 86 -9.51 -0.29 19.42
C LEU A 86 -10.72 0.55 18.97
N VAL A 87 -11.89 0.38 19.59
CA VAL A 87 -13.09 1.20 19.30
C VAL A 87 -12.89 2.66 19.73
N ARG A 88 -12.16 2.91 20.82
CA ARG A 88 -11.78 4.26 21.28
C ARG A 88 -10.71 4.94 20.41
N GLY A 89 -10.30 4.32 19.30
CA GLY A 89 -9.33 4.90 18.37
C GLY A 89 -7.88 4.75 18.79
N TYR A 90 -7.57 3.90 19.77
CA TYR A 90 -6.18 3.60 20.13
C TYR A 90 -5.45 3.00 18.93
N ARG A 91 -4.27 3.54 18.62
CA ARG A 91 -3.43 3.11 17.50
C ARG A 91 -2.44 2.05 18.01
N PRO A 92 -2.64 0.74 17.73
CA PRO A 92 -1.80 -0.33 18.25
C PRO A 92 -0.37 -0.19 17.73
N GLY A 93 0.57 0.01 18.66
CA GLY A 93 2.00 -0.03 18.38
C GLY A 93 2.56 -1.47 18.32
N LYS A 94 3.86 -1.59 18.03
CA LYS A 94 4.56 -2.89 18.01
C LYS A 94 4.47 -3.63 19.34
N GLN A 95 4.65 -2.89 20.44
CA GLN A 95 4.61 -3.46 21.79
C GLN A 95 3.23 -4.01 22.13
N PHE A 96 2.16 -3.25 21.82
CA PHE A 96 0.79 -3.70 22.04
C PHE A 96 0.50 -5.03 21.35
N SER A 97 0.86 -5.15 20.06
CA SER A 97 0.63 -6.36 19.28
C SER A 97 1.47 -7.55 19.75
N LEU A 98 2.64 -7.30 20.34
CA LEU A 98 3.49 -8.35 20.91
C LEU A 98 2.93 -8.82 22.25
N THR A 99 2.51 -7.90 23.12
CA THR A 99 1.88 -8.21 24.40
C THR A 99 0.60 -9.04 24.21
N THR A 100 -0.26 -8.65 23.27
CA THR A 100 -1.49 -9.39 22.98
C THR A 100 -1.23 -10.78 22.39
N MET A 101 -0.18 -10.94 21.59
CA MET A 101 0.27 -12.24 21.09
C MET A 101 0.77 -13.16 22.21
N VAL A 102 1.62 -12.65 23.11
CA VAL A 102 2.13 -13.44 24.25
C VAL A 102 0.98 -13.89 25.15
N LEU A 103 -0.01 -13.01 25.38
CA LEU A 103 -1.18 -13.35 26.16
C LEU A 103 -2.06 -14.41 25.49
N ASP A 104 -2.24 -14.35 24.16
CA ASP A 104 -2.96 -15.40 23.41
C ASP A 104 -2.28 -16.76 23.57
N ILE A 105 -0.95 -16.82 23.43
CA ILE A 105 -0.18 -18.05 23.61
C ILE A 105 -0.31 -18.55 25.05
N PHE A 106 -0.23 -17.65 26.03
CA PHE A 106 -0.35 -17.98 27.44
C PHE A 106 -1.71 -18.59 27.78
N PHE A 107 -2.82 -17.95 27.37
CA PHE A 107 -4.17 -18.48 27.62
C PHE A 107 -4.40 -19.80 26.88
N ALA A 108 -3.96 -19.92 25.63
CA ALA A 108 -4.06 -21.15 24.86
C ALA A 108 -3.28 -22.30 25.53
N ALA A 109 -2.04 -22.02 25.96
CA ALA A 109 -1.20 -22.98 26.69
C ALA A 109 -1.83 -23.37 28.03
N ALA A 110 -2.38 -22.42 28.79
CA ALA A 110 -3.02 -22.67 30.08
C ALA A 110 -4.22 -23.60 29.94
N VAL A 111 -5.10 -23.36 28.96
CA VAL A 111 -6.26 -24.24 28.73
C VAL A 111 -5.79 -25.66 28.40
N VAL A 112 -4.81 -25.83 27.50
CA VAL A 112 -4.27 -27.15 27.13
C VAL A 112 -3.61 -27.85 28.32
N TYR A 113 -2.83 -27.12 29.11
CA TYR A 113 -2.15 -27.66 30.30
C TYR A 113 -3.14 -28.15 31.36
N LEU A 114 -4.17 -27.36 31.65
CA LEU A 114 -5.19 -27.69 32.66
C LEU A 114 -6.17 -28.79 32.22
N SER A 115 -6.10 -29.21 30.96
CA SER A 115 -7.03 -30.18 30.35
C SER A 115 -6.33 -31.42 29.80
N ASP A 116 -5.29 -31.87 30.51
CA ASP A 116 -4.58 -33.13 30.26
C ASP A 116 -3.63 -33.13 29.04
N GLY A 117 -3.13 -31.94 28.67
CA GLY A 117 -1.96 -31.81 27.77
C GLY A 117 -2.18 -32.41 26.38
N PHE A 118 -1.49 -33.52 26.05
CA PHE A 118 -1.55 -34.14 24.72
C PHE A 118 -2.91 -34.75 24.36
N SER A 119 -3.65 -35.20 25.37
CA SER A 119 -5.00 -35.74 25.23
C SER A 119 -6.08 -34.65 25.22
N SER A 120 -5.70 -33.40 25.47
CA SER A 120 -6.61 -32.26 25.53
C SER A 120 -7.32 -32.05 24.19
N PRO A 121 -8.66 -31.91 24.18
CA PRO A 121 -9.40 -31.48 23.00
C PRO A 121 -9.17 -30.00 22.68
N PHE A 122 -8.55 -29.24 23.60
CA PHE A 122 -8.38 -27.79 23.48
C PHE A 122 -7.07 -27.36 22.83
N PHE A 123 -6.31 -28.30 22.26
CA PHE A 123 -5.14 -27.99 21.41
C PHE A 123 -5.49 -27.04 20.26
N LEU A 124 -6.77 -26.97 19.87
CA LEU A 124 -7.33 -25.97 18.95
C LEU A 124 -7.01 -24.52 19.37
N ALA A 125 -6.94 -24.22 20.66
CA ALA A 125 -6.59 -22.90 21.17
C ALA A 125 -5.19 -22.43 20.70
N LEU A 126 -4.26 -23.37 20.51
CA LEU A 126 -2.90 -23.05 20.02
C LEU A 126 -2.93 -22.65 18.53
N PHE A 127 -3.86 -23.19 17.73
CA PHE A 127 -4.05 -22.73 16.35
C PHE A 127 -4.53 -21.29 16.27
N LEU A 128 -5.39 -20.86 17.20
CA LEU A 128 -5.78 -19.44 17.28
C LEU A 128 -4.54 -18.56 17.42
N ALA A 129 -3.63 -18.89 18.35
CA ALA A 129 -2.42 -18.10 18.56
C ALA A 129 -1.51 -18.07 17.32
N VAL A 130 -1.42 -19.18 16.57
CA VAL A 130 -0.70 -19.23 15.28
C VAL A 130 -1.37 -18.32 14.24
N ILE A 131 -2.68 -18.45 14.07
CA ILE A 131 -3.46 -17.70 13.06
C ILE A 131 -3.40 -16.19 13.34
N THR A 132 -3.65 -15.77 14.58
CA THR A 132 -3.63 -14.34 14.94
C THR A 132 -2.24 -13.74 14.77
N THR A 133 -1.18 -14.51 15.06
CA THR A 133 0.20 -14.08 14.83
C THR A 133 0.50 -13.93 13.34
N ALA A 134 0.04 -14.88 12.51
CA ALA A 134 0.22 -14.85 11.07
C ALA A 134 -0.46 -13.63 10.43
N VAL A 135 -1.67 -13.31 10.86
CA VAL A 135 -2.43 -12.16 10.39
C VAL A 135 -1.76 -10.83 10.80
N ARG A 136 -1.25 -10.72 12.03
CA ARG A 136 -0.64 -9.48 12.55
C ARG A 136 0.72 -9.17 11.94
N PHE A 137 1.60 -10.17 11.87
CA PHE A 137 3.03 -9.98 11.60
C PHE A 137 3.49 -10.64 10.29
N GLY A 138 2.61 -11.35 9.60
CA GLY A 138 2.91 -12.00 8.32
C GLY A 138 3.63 -13.35 8.44
N ALA A 139 3.99 -13.92 7.30
CA ALA A 139 4.42 -15.33 7.24
C ALA A 139 5.71 -15.63 8.02
N THR A 140 6.70 -14.75 8.03
CA THR A 140 7.99 -14.99 8.73
C THR A 140 7.80 -15.09 10.24
N ALA A 141 7.03 -14.17 10.83
CA ALA A 141 6.70 -14.21 12.24
C ALA A 141 5.79 -15.40 12.59
N SER A 142 4.86 -15.76 11.69
CA SER A 142 4.00 -16.93 11.88
C SER A 142 4.80 -18.23 11.98
N PHE A 143 5.80 -18.40 11.12
CA PHE A 143 6.65 -19.60 11.11
C PHE A 143 7.42 -19.73 12.42
N LEU A 144 8.06 -18.64 12.87
CA LEU A 144 8.75 -18.63 14.15
C LEU A 144 7.79 -18.90 15.32
N SER A 145 6.60 -18.31 15.31
CA SER A 145 5.59 -18.54 16.35
C SER A 145 5.09 -19.98 16.38
N ALA A 146 4.94 -20.63 15.22
CA ALA A 146 4.55 -22.03 15.12
C ALA A 146 5.62 -22.96 15.70
N LEU A 147 6.91 -22.65 15.49
CA LEU A 147 8.00 -23.38 16.13
C LEU A 147 7.95 -23.22 17.66
N VAL A 148 7.76 -22.00 18.15
CA VAL A 148 7.64 -21.72 19.59
C VAL A 148 6.43 -22.45 20.18
N ILE A 149 5.27 -22.38 19.53
CA ILE A 149 4.04 -23.05 19.99
C ILE A 149 4.20 -24.57 19.94
N SER A 150 4.85 -25.12 18.92
CA SER A 150 5.15 -26.55 18.84
C SER A 150 6.08 -27.01 19.96
N PHE A 151 7.10 -26.21 20.27
CA PHE A 151 8.00 -26.47 21.39
C PHE A 151 7.27 -26.39 22.74
N LEU A 152 6.44 -25.35 22.94
CA LEU A 152 5.61 -25.22 24.13
C LEU A 152 4.64 -26.39 24.28
N TYR A 153 4.02 -26.85 23.19
CA TYR A 153 3.11 -27.98 23.20
C TYR A 153 3.79 -29.28 23.66
N LEU A 154 5.03 -29.53 23.22
CA LEU A 154 5.82 -30.66 23.71
C LEU A 154 6.09 -30.60 25.21
N PHE A 155 6.39 -29.41 25.72
CA PHE A 155 6.67 -29.20 27.14
C PHE A 155 5.41 -29.36 28.01
N ILE A 156 4.29 -28.78 27.56
CA ILE A 156 2.98 -28.87 28.21
C ILE A 156 2.48 -30.31 28.28
N GLY A 157 2.62 -31.06 27.19
CA GLY A 157 2.15 -32.44 27.13
C GLY A 157 3.12 -33.48 27.71
N GLY A 158 4.43 -33.21 27.73
CA GLY A 158 5.45 -34.22 28.02
C GLY A 158 6.15 -34.14 29.38
N SER A 159 6.16 -33.00 30.08
CA SER A 159 7.07 -32.80 31.22
C SER A 159 6.43 -32.58 32.60
N PHE A 160 5.12 -32.31 32.72
CA PHE A 160 4.51 -31.89 33.99
C PHE A 160 3.11 -32.45 34.31
N THR A 161 2.58 -33.40 33.53
CA THR A 161 1.28 -34.04 33.80
C THR A 161 1.43 -35.50 34.24
N PRO A 162 0.78 -35.96 35.32
CA PRO A 162 0.96 -37.31 35.89
C PRO A 162 0.52 -38.51 35.02
N ALA A 163 0.02 -38.29 33.80
CA ALA A 163 -0.78 -39.26 33.04
C ALA A 163 -0.08 -39.89 31.80
N ASN A 164 1.25 -39.83 31.68
CA ASN A 164 1.92 -40.24 30.44
C ASN A 164 2.51 -41.66 30.46
N PHE A 165 1.72 -42.66 30.06
CA PHE A 165 2.24 -43.97 29.62
C PHE A 165 1.70 -44.45 28.25
N TYR A 166 0.69 -43.79 27.67
CA TYR A 166 0.16 -44.11 26.34
C TYR A 166 0.07 -42.86 25.47
N ILE A 167 1.22 -42.37 25.00
CA ILE A 167 1.30 -41.30 23.99
C ILE A 167 1.35 -41.97 22.63
N ASP A 168 0.50 -41.55 21.68
CA ASP A 168 0.70 -41.85 20.26
C ASP A 168 1.66 -40.81 19.67
N PRO A 169 2.94 -41.16 19.40
CA PRO A 169 3.92 -40.21 18.90
C PRO A 169 3.53 -39.64 17.52
N ASN A 170 2.83 -40.43 16.70
CA ASN A 170 2.43 -40.03 15.36
C ASN A 170 1.37 -38.93 15.42
N ALA A 171 0.40 -39.03 16.33
CA ALA A 171 -0.62 -38.01 16.53
C ALA A 171 -0.02 -36.68 17.02
N THR A 172 0.94 -36.73 17.95
CA THR A 172 1.61 -35.53 18.48
C THR A 172 2.46 -34.84 17.41
N ILE A 173 3.26 -35.61 16.66
CA ILE A 173 4.05 -35.09 15.53
C ILE A 173 3.13 -34.50 14.46
N GLY A 174 2.00 -35.16 14.17
CA GLY A 174 0.98 -34.66 13.25
C GLY A 174 0.42 -33.30 13.66
N LYS A 175 0.08 -33.10 14.94
CA LYS A 175 -0.40 -31.80 15.47
C LYS A 175 0.66 -30.70 15.33
N MET A 176 1.92 -30.99 15.65
CA MET A 176 3.02 -30.04 15.49
C MET A 176 3.24 -29.64 14.02
N PHE A 177 3.22 -30.63 13.12
CA PHE A 177 3.30 -30.38 11.69
C PHE A 177 2.10 -29.55 11.21
N LEU A 178 0.90 -29.80 11.74
CA LEU A 178 -0.30 -29.03 11.41
C LEU A 178 -0.16 -27.56 11.86
N PHE A 179 0.45 -27.26 13.01
CA PHE A 179 0.72 -25.87 13.42
C PHE A 179 1.58 -25.15 12.37
N LEU A 180 2.61 -25.83 11.84
CA LEU A 180 3.48 -25.28 10.81
C LEU A 180 2.73 -25.04 9.50
N VAL A 181 1.93 -26.01 9.06
CA VAL A 181 1.12 -25.91 7.83
C VAL A 181 0.13 -24.76 7.93
N VAL A 182 -0.57 -24.63 9.06
CA VAL A 182 -1.54 -23.54 9.28
C VAL A 182 -0.84 -22.18 9.30
N ALA A 183 0.33 -22.08 9.95
CA ALA A 183 1.13 -20.86 9.96
C ALA A 183 1.53 -20.43 8.54
N LEU A 184 2.09 -21.36 7.76
CA LEU A 184 2.52 -21.10 6.40
C LEU A 184 1.35 -20.77 5.47
N SER A 185 0.26 -21.52 5.53
CA SER A 185 -0.93 -21.29 4.72
C SER A 185 -1.56 -19.92 5.03
N THR A 186 -1.80 -19.63 6.31
CA THR A 186 -2.37 -18.34 6.75
C THR A 186 -1.44 -17.19 6.41
N GLY A 187 -0.14 -17.36 6.66
CA GLY A 187 0.88 -16.36 6.37
C GLY A 187 1.03 -16.06 4.88
N TYR A 188 0.94 -17.09 4.02
CA TYR A 188 0.96 -16.94 2.57
C TYR A 188 -0.31 -16.25 2.06
N MET A 189 -1.49 -16.69 2.49
CA MET A 189 -2.76 -16.09 2.12
C MET A 189 -2.84 -14.61 2.53
N THR A 190 -2.34 -14.28 3.73
CA THR A 190 -2.27 -12.89 4.20
C THR A 190 -1.33 -12.05 3.31
N ARG A 191 -0.18 -12.61 2.89
CA ARG A 191 0.76 -11.92 2.00
C ARG A 191 0.16 -11.65 0.62
N GLU A 192 -0.59 -12.59 0.08
CA GLU A 192 -1.17 -12.45 -1.25
C GLU A 192 -2.28 -11.39 -1.27
N LEU A 193 -3.15 -11.40 -0.26
CA LEU A 193 -4.19 -10.37 -0.08
C LEU A 193 -3.58 -8.97 0.12
N GLU A 194 -2.45 -8.87 0.81
CA GLU A 194 -1.71 -7.60 0.96
C GLU A 194 -1.11 -7.10 -0.36
N ARG A 195 -0.60 -8.01 -1.20
CA ARG A 195 -0.05 -7.64 -2.51
C ARG A 195 -1.12 -7.12 -3.46
N GLU A 196 -2.27 -7.80 -3.53
CA GLU A 196 -3.40 -7.35 -4.35
C GLU A 196 -3.92 -5.97 -3.91
N ARG A 197 -4.03 -5.73 -2.59
CA ARG A 197 -4.42 -4.43 -2.04
C ARG A 197 -3.39 -3.35 -2.31
N ARG A 198 -2.09 -3.63 -2.17
CA ARG A 198 -1.03 -2.68 -2.50
C ARG A 198 -1.06 -2.30 -3.99
N ALA A 199 -1.23 -3.26 -4.88
CA ALA A 199 -1.37 -2.99 -6.31
C ALA A 199 -2.62 -2.15 -6.64
N ALA A 200 -3.73 -2.35 -5.92
CA ALA A 200 -4.93 -1.53 -6.08
C ALA A 200 -4.77 -0.11 -5.51
N VAL A 201 -4.13 0.02 -4.35
CA VAL A 201 -3.87 1.31 -3.70
C VAL A 201 -2.83 2.12 -4.48
N GLU A 202 -1.82 1.48 -5.07
CA GLU A 202 -0.84 2.15 -5.92
C GLU A 202 -1.49 2.73 -7.19
N ARG A 203 -2.43 2.00 -7.80
CA ARG A 203 -3.26 2.52 -8.91
C ARG A 203 -4.15 3.69 -8.48
N ALA A 204 -4.71 3.65 -7.28
CA ALA A 204 -5.54 4.75 -6.75
C ALA A 204 -4.69 5.98 -6.37
N ALA A 205 -3.51 5.77 -5.78
CA ALA A 205 -2.57 6.83 -5.41
C ALA A 205 -2.03 7.57 -6.63
N GLN A 206 -1.85 6.87 -7.77
CA GLN A 206 -1.52 7.51 -9.06
C GLN A 206 -2.65 8.41 -9.58
N ALA A 207 -3.91 8.08 -9.32
CA ALA A 207 -5.05 8.92 -9.73
C ALA A 207 -5.25 10.15 -8.81
N ASP A 208 -4.99 10.00 -7.50
CA ASP A 208 -5.13 11.10 -6.54
C ASP A 208 -3.96 12.10 -6.62
N SER A 209 -2.72 11.67 -6.90
CA SER A 209 -1.61 12.60 -7.14
C SER A 209 -1.86 13.48 -8.37
N LEU A 210 -2.45 12.93 -9.43
CA LEU A 210 -2.88 13.69 -10.61
C LEU A 210 -3.97 14.73 -10.26
N ARG A 211 -4.88 14.40 -9.34
CA ARG A 211 -5.95 15.30 -8.88
C ARG A 211 -5.44 16.41 -7.95
N GLU A 212 -4.50 16.11 -7.06
CA GLU A 212 -3.85 17.09 -6.17
C GLU A 212 -2.96 18.05 -6.96
N LEU A 213 -2.23 17.54 -7.96
CA LEU A 213 -1.49 18.36 -8.93
C LEU A 213 -2.43 19.29 -9.72
N SER A 214 -3.62 18.80 -10.10
CA SER A 214 -4.64 19.61 -10.79
C SER A 214 -5.29 20.65 -9.89
N MET A 215 -5.34 20.45 -8.57
CA MET A 215 -5.90 21.41 -7.61
C MET A 215 -4.90 22.51 -7.22
N ASN A 216 -3.61 22.20 -7.13
CA ASN A 216 -2.57 23.22 -6.90
C ASN A 216 -2.38 24.17 -8.10
N LEU A 217 -2.81 23.75 -9.30
CA LEU A 217 -2.89 24.58 -10.50
C LEU A 217 -4.03 25.61 -10.49
N VAL A 218 -5.01 25.50 -9.58
CA VAL A 218 -6.25 26.31 -9.59
C VAL A 218 -6.27 27.39 -8.50
N SER A 219 -5.36 27.34 -7.52
CA SER A 219 -5.27 28.38 -6.48
C SER A 219 -4.30 29.50 -6.88
N ASP A 220 -4.87 30.60 -7.39
CA ASP A 220 -4.26 31.93 -7.54
C ASP A 220 -3.01 32.03 -8.43
N THR A 221 -3.08 31.53 -9.66
CA THR A 221 -2.00 31.72 -10.64
C THR A 221 -2.50 32.56 -11.82
N ASP A 222 -1.69 33.53 -12.27
CA ASP A 222 -1.95 34.34 -13.47
C ASP A 222 -2.13 33.38 -14.65
N ILE A 223 -2.90 33.76 -15.68
CA ILE A 223 -3.16 32.94 -16.87
C ILE A 223 -1.84 32.37 -17.46
N LYS A 224 -0.77 33.17 -17.38
CA LYS A 224 0.58 32.79 -17.79
C LYS A 224 1.18 31.65 -16.95
N ASP A 225 0.93 31.64 -15.65
CA ASP A 225 1.49 30.64 -14.75
C ASP A 225 0.87 29.25 -14.96
N VAL A 226 -0.43 29.18 -15.30
CA VAL A 226 -1.09 27.90 -15.63
C VAL A 226 -0.47 27.27 -16.87
N PHE A 227 -0.21 28.06 -17.91
CA PHE A 227 0.43 27.58 -19.14
C PHE A 227 1.90 27.19 -18.92
N ASP A 228 2.64 27.97 -18.13
CA ASP A 228 4.02 27.68 -17.75
C ASP A 228 4.15 26.37 -16.97
N VAL A 229 3.28 26.14 -15.99
CA VAL A 229 3.29 24.88 -15.22
C VAL A 229 2.87 23.70 -16.08
N LEU A 230 1.88 23.88 -16.97
CA LEU A 230 1.42 22.82 -17.87
C LEU A 230 2.54 22.35 -18.82
N VAL A 231 3.28 23.28 -19.41
CA VAL A 231 4.36 22.94 -20.35
C VAL A 231 5.59 22.38 -19.64
N ASP A 232 5.93 22.88 -18.45
CA ASP A 232 7.03 22.36 -17.65
C ASP A 232 6.78 20.90 -17.24
N HIS A 233 5.56 20.60 -16.76
CA HIS A 233 5.19 19.23 -16.44
C HIS A 233 5.18 18.32 -17.67
N ALA A 234 4.66 18.78 -18.82
CA ALA A 234 4.67 18.00 -20.05
C ALA A 234 6.10 17.63 -20.50
N VAL A 235 7.06 18.54 -20.35
CA VAL A 235 8.47 18.28 -20.65
C VAL A 235 9.10 17.32 -19.64
N GLN A 236 8.84 17.49 -18.34
CA GLN A 236 9.40 16.63 -17.29
C GLN A 236 8.84 15.20 -17.32
N MET A 237 7.58 15.02 -17.70
CA MET A 237 6.90 13.72 -17.77
C MET A 237 7.26 12.92 -19.03
N THR A 238 7.95 13.52 -20.00
CA THR A 238 8.29 12.88 -21.28
C THR A 238 9.80 12.89 -21.55
N THR A 239 10.19 12.36 -22.71
CA THR A 239 11.54 12.52 -23.24
C THR A 239 11.78 13.84 -23.97
N ALA A 240 10.81 14.78 -23.95
CA ALA A 240 10.94 16.06 -24.64
C ALA A 240 12.13 16.86 -24.10
N GLU A 241 12.80 17.57 -25.02
CA GLU A 241 13.82 18.57 -24.67
C GLU A 241 13.16 19.95 -24.53
N HIS A 242 12.20 20.23 -25.40
CA HIS A 242 11.49 21.50 -25.46
C HIS A 242 9.98 21.27 -25.54
N GLY A 243 9.22 22.14 -24.89
CA GLY A 243 7.76 22.16 -24.93
C GLY A 243 7.25 23.58 -25.12
N ARG A 244 6.13 23.71 -25.82
CA ARG A 244 5.42 24.97 -26.05
C ARG A 244 3.93 24.77 -25.85
N VAL A 245 3.27 25.79 -25.31
CA VAL A 245 1.81 25.90 -25.31
C VAL A 245 1.44 26.98 -26.30
N ILE A 246 0.53 26.62 -27.19
CA ILE A 246 0.12 27.43 -28.33
C ILE A 246 -1.39 27.58 -28.27
N VAL A 247 -1.89 28.81 -28.34
CA VAL A 247 -3.32 29.08 -28.46
C VAL A 247 -3.65 29.27 -29.94
N SER A 248 -4.64 28.53 -30.43
CA SER A 248 -5.22 28.72 -31.75
C SER A 248 -6.38 29.72 -31.66
N SER A 249 -6.27 30.83 -32.40
CA SER A 249 -7.28 31.88 -32.52
C SER A 249 -7.64 32.12 -33.99
N GLN A 250 -8.66 32.95 -34.26
CA GLN A 250 -9.02 33.32 -35.63
C GLN A 250 -7.88 34.05 -36.38
N ASP A 251 -6.97 34.69 -35.62
CA ASP A 251 -5.83 35.44 -36.15
C ASP A 251 -4.57 34.58 -36.35
N GLY A 252 -4.65 33.28 -36.01
CA GLY A 252 -3.55 32.31 -36.15
C GLY A 252 -3.11 31.66 -34.84
N PHE A 253 -1.89 31.13 -34.84
CA PHE A 253 -1.28 30.43 -33.70
C PHE A 253 -0.35 31.35 -32.92
N SER A 254 -0.57 31.49 -31.62
CA SER A 254 0.30 32.26 -30.73
C SER A 254 0.89 31.38 -29.64
N VAL A 255 2.21 31.40 -29.48
CA VAL A 255 2.90 30.73 -28.36
C VAL A 255 2.67 31.55 -27.09
N VAL A 256 2.09 30.92 -26.06
CA VAL A 256 1.76 31.58 -24.79
C VAL A 256 2.67 31.16 -23.63
N ALA A 257 3.29 29.98 -23.72
CA ALA A 257 4.28 29.50 -22.77
C ALA A 257 5.28 28.55 -23.43
N ALA A 258 6.48 28.44 -22.84
CA ALA A 258 7.49 27.50 -23.29
C ALA A 258 8.34 27.00 -22.11
N ALA A 259 8.71 25.73 -22.16
CA ALA A 259 9.65 25.12 -21.22
C ALA A 259 10.74 24.36 -21.96
N ASN A 260 11.90 24.31 -21.31
CA ASN A 260 13.02 23.46 -21.68
C ASN A 260 13.36 22.61 -20.45
N ARG A 261 13.74 21.36 -20.68
CA ARG A 261 14.16 20.41 -19.64
C ARG A 261 15.25 20.95 -18.72
N ASP A 262 16.11 21.84 -19.22
CA ASP A 262 17.23 22.41 -18.46
C ASP A 262 16.89 23.68 -17.66
N GLY A 263 15.63 24.13 -17.63
CA GLY A 263 15.13 25.05 -16.59
C GLY A 263 15.04 26.55 -16.95
N LYS A 264 14.45 26.87 -18.10
CA LYS A 264 14.08 28.21 -18.64
C LYS A 264 15.22 29.01 -19.30
N GLU A 265 15.18 29.10 -20.63
CA GLU A 265 15.20 30.40 -21.32
C GLU A 265 14.54 30.32 -22.71
N THR A 266 14.12 31.49 -23.17
CA THR A 266 13.24 31.88 -24.27
C THR A 266 13.40 31.13 -25.58
N VAL A 267 12.25 30.81 -26.20
CA VAL A 267 12.11 30.39 -27.59
C VAL A 267 13.00 31.25 -28.49
N PRO A 268 13.97 30.68 -29.23
CA PRO A 268 14.53 31.37 -30.37
C PRO A 268 13.39 31.64 -31.35
N GLU A 269 13.12 32.92 -31.67
CA GLU A 269 12.13 33.36 -32.69
C GLU A 269 12.31 32.66 -34.05
N THR A 270 13.43 31.95 -34.24
CA THR A 270 13.86 31.30 -35.47
C THR A 270 13.42 29.84 -35.63
N GLU A 271 12.82 29.20 -34.61
CA GLU A 271 12.32 27.82 -34.75
C GLU A 271 10.87 27.84 -35.27
N VAL A 272 10.76 27.65 -36.59
CA VAL A 272 9.53 27.69 -37.37
C VAL A 272 8.52 26.67 -36.83
N LEU A 273 7.35 27.14 -36.41
CA LEU A 273 6.23 26.29 -36.05
C LEU A 273 5.76 25.55 -37.31
N ASP A 274 5.57 24.24 -37.22
CA ASP A 274 4.90 23.48 -38.27
C ASP A 274 3.39 23.76 -38.19
N GLU A 275 2.96 24.86 -38.83
CA GLU A 275 1.57 25.30 -38.85
C GLU A 275 0.64 24.24 -39.43
N HIS A 276 1.13 23.37 -40.33
CA HIS A 276 0.31 22.30 -40.87
C HIS A 276 -0.02 21.26 -39.79
N GLN A 277 0.98 20.87 -38.99
CA GLN A 277 0.78 19.94 -37.88
C GLN A 277 -0.12 20.53 -36.79
N LEU A 278 0.05 21.82 -36.47
CA LEU A 278 -0.78 22.53 -35.50
C LEU A 278 -2.24 22.66 -35.97
N ALA A 279 -2.45 23.03 -37.24
CA ALA A 279 -3.78 23.12 -37.83
C ALA A 279 -4.47 21.75 -37.91
N GLN A 280 -3.71 20.69 -38.20
CA GLN A 280 -4.23 19.33 -38.17
C GLN A 280 -4.71 18.97 -36.76
N ALA A 281 -3.88 19.13 -35.73
CA ALA A 281 -4.26 18.81 -34.36
C ALA A 281 -5.44 19.68 -33.85
N ALA A 282 -5.45 20.97 -34.20
CA ALA A 282 -6.53 21.88 -33.81
C ALA A 282 -7.87 21.54 -34.47
N SER A 283 -7.85 21.06 -35.71
CA SER A 283 -9.07 20.73 -36.47
C SER A 283 -9.60 19.33 -36.18
N THR A 284 -8.73 18.35 -35.97
CA THR A 284 -9.14 16.96 -35.65
C THR A 284 -9.47 16.78 -34.17
N GLY A 285 -8.86 17.58 -33.30
CA GLY A 285 -8.94 17.36 -31.84
C GLY A 285 -8.17 16.11 -31.39
N GLU A 286 -7.35 15.52 -32.25
CA GLU A 286 -6.52 14.36 -31.96
C GLU A 286 -5.03 14.74 -31.92
N ALA A 287 -4.24 13.99 -31.16
CA ALA A 287 -2.80 14.18 -31.11
C ALA A 287 -2.13 13.82 -32.44
N VAL A 288 -1.15 14.63 -32.87
CA VAL A 288 -0.45 14.47 -34.14
C VAL A 288 1.05 14.36 -33.92
N PHE A 289 1.67 13.33 -34.49
CA PHE A 289 3.13 13.19 -34.53
C PHE A 289 3.70 13.70 -35.86
N SER A 290 4.94 14.21 -35.82
CA SER A 290 5.69 14.39 -37.06
C SER A 290 6.07 13.04 -37.67
N SER A 291 6.44 13.03 -38.96
CA SER A 291 6.85 11.83 -39.69
C SER A 291 7.98 11.06 -39.01
N GLU A 292 8.94 11.77 -38.40
CA GLU A 292 10.05 11.18 -37.63
C GLU A 292 9.71 10.94 -36.14
N ARG A 293 8.50 11.27 -35.69
CA ARG A 293 8.07 11.25 -34.29
C ARG A 293 8.97 12.05 -33.34
N LYS A 294 9.67 13.05 -33.86
CA LYS A 294 10.48 13.99 -33.07
C LYS A 294 9.67 15.15 -32.51
N ASN A 295 8.50 15.40 -33.08
CA ASN A 295 7.54 16.39 -32.62
C ASN A 295 6.20 15.71 -32.34
N MET A 296 5.55 16.12 -31.25
CA MET A 296 4.23 15.66 -30.86
C MET A 296 3.37 16.86 -30.46
N VAL A 297 2.19 16.98 -31.06
CA VAL A 297 1.22 18.03 -30.76
C VAL A 297 -0.01 17.38 -30.16
N VAL A 298 -0.43 17.83 -28.98
CA VAL A 298 -1.61 17.33 -28.28
C VAL A 298 -2.59 18.49 -28.05
N PRO A 299 -3.81 18.41 -28.60
CA PRO A 299 -4.82 19.45 -28.40
C PRO A 299 -5.51 19.31 -27.04
N ILE A 300 -5.84 20.45 -26.44
CA ILE A 300 -6.68 20.60 -25.26
C ILE A 300 -7.98 21.28 -25.72
N ALA A 301 -9.08 20.54 -25.65
CA ALA A 301 -10.38 21.08 -26.02
C ALA A 301 -10.79 22.19 -25.04
N SER A 302 -11.05 23.39 -25.56
CA SER A 302 -11.67 24.49 -24.81
C SER A 302 -13.08 24.74 -25.32
N SER A 303 -14.00 25.06 -24.41
CA SER A 303 -15.42 25.28 -24.73
C SER A 303 -15.71 26.60 -25.47
N ASP A 304 -14.76 27.54 -25.50
CA ASP A 304 -14.93 28.90 -26.06
C ASP A 304 -14.38 29.09 -27.49
N GLY A 305 -14.11 28.00 -28.21
CA GLY A 305 -13.70 28.04 -29.63
C GLY A 305 -12.21 28.31 -29.90
N ALA A 306 -11.41 28.61 -28.88
CA ALA A 306 -9.95 28.63 -28.97
C ALA A 306 -9.35 27.29 -28.54
N THR A 307 -8.67 26.57 -29.44
CA THR A 307 -8.01 25.31 -29.10
C THR A 307 -6.61 25.57 -28.57
N VAL A 308 -6.30 25.08 -27.36
CA VAL A 308 -4.94 25.14 -26.82
C VAL A 308 -4.20 23.88 -27.29
N LEU A 309 -2.96 24.03 -27.72
CA LEU A 309 -2.11 22.95 -28.22
C LEU A 309 -0.85 22.88 -27.38
N VAL A 310 -0.47 21.68 -26.97
CA VAL A 310 0.83 21.40 -26.36
C VAL A 310 1.72 20.79 -27.43
N SER A 311 2.78 21.50 -27.82
CA SER A 311 3.75 21.02 -28.79
C SER A 311 5.05 20.65 -28.07
N LEU A 312 5.46 19.39 -28.17
CA LEU A 312 6.70 18.87 -27.61
C LEU A 312 7.66 18.48 -28.72
N ILE A 313 8.94 18.80 -28.52
CA ILE A 313 10.03 18.59 -29.48
C ILE A 313 11.19 17.89 -28.77
N GLN A 314 11.84 16.96 -29.46
CA GLN A 314 13.09 16.34 -29.03
C GLN A 314 14.04 16.13 -30.20
N THR A 315 15.34 16.23 -29.95
CA THR A 315 16.36 16.00 -30.98
C THR A 315 17.08 14.65 -30.83
N GLY A 316 17.21 14.14 -29.60
CA GLY A 316 17.95 12.90 -29.31
C GLY A 316 17.19 11.57 -29.45
N SER A 317 15.86 11.57 -29.43
CA SER A 317 15.04 10.35 -29.48
C SER A 317 13.71 10.54 -30.22
N THR A 318 12.82 9.54 -30.19
CA THR A 318 11.51 9.55 -30.86
C THR A 318 10.39 9.32 -29.84
N PHE A 319 9.26 10.01 -29.99
CA PHE A 319 8.17 9.95 -29.04
C PHE A 319 7.46 8.60 -29.13
N THR A 320 7.20 8.01 -27.96
CA THR A 320 6.53 6.73 -27.82
C THR A 320 5.04 6.94 -27.53
N ASN A 321 4.25 5.87 -27.64
CA ASN A 321 2.85 5.90 -27.23
C ASN A 321 2.70 6.10 -25.70
N GLN A 322 3.74 5.79 -24.92
CA GLN A 322 3.75 6.03 -23.48
C GLN A 322 3.90 7.53 -23.17
N ASP A 323 4.71 8.25 -23.95
CA ASP A 323 4.82 9.71 -23.85
C ASP A 323 3.50 10.39 -24.21
N LEU A 324 2.84 9.91 -25.28
CA LEU A 324 1.51 10.39 -25.66
C LEU A 324 0.50 10.17 -24.54
N PHE A 325 0.43 8.97 -23.98
CA PHE A 325 -0.50 8.67 -22.89
C PHE A 325 -0.29 9.58 -21.67
N ALA A 326 0.97 9.86 -21.31
CA ALA A 326 1.29 10.75 -20.20
C ALA A 326 0.82 12.19 -20.45
N VAL A 327 1.04 12.71 -21.66
CA VAL A 327 0.64 14.08 -22.03
C VAL A 327 -0.86 14.21 -22.25
N ASP A 328 -1.50 13.18 -22.82
CA ASP A 328 -2.95 13.13 -23.02
C ASP A 328 -3.70 13.12 -21.67
N ALA A 329 -3.20 12.35 -20.69
CA ALA A 329 -3.74 12.37 -19.33
C ALA A 329 -3.56 13.74 -18.65
N LEU A 330 -2.40 14.39 -18.84
CA LEU A 330 -2.11 15.72 -18.29
C LEU A 330 -3.02 16.80 -18.91
N THR A 331 -3.15 16.80 -20.24
CA THR A 331 -3.98 17.74 -20.99
C THR A 331 -5.46 17.57 -20.69
N GLY A 332 -5.95 16.32 -20.60
CA GLY A 332 -7.32 16.03 -20.19
C GLY A 332 -7.66 16.54 -18.79
N SER A 333 -6.74 16.43 -17.83
CA SER A 333 -6.92 16.97 -16.47
C SER A 333 -6.80 18.50 -16.41
N SER A 334 -6.05 19.09 -17.34
CA SER A 334 -5.79 20.54 -17.40
C SER A 334 -6.83 21.31 -18.22
N ALA A 335 -7.75 20.63 -18.92
CA ALA A 335 -8.74 21.27 -19.78
C ALA A 335 -9.62 22.29 -19.04
N VAL A 336 -10.05 22.00 -17.81
CA VAL A 336 -10.90 22.91 -17.01
C VAL A 336 -10.11 24.14 -16.52
N PRO A 337 -8.93 24.01 -15.89
CA PRO A 337 -8.08 25.16 -15.56
C PRO A 337 -7.75 26.03 -16.78
N VAL A 338 -7.39 25.40 -17.91
CA VAL A 338 -7.07 26.09 -19.17
C VAL A 338 -8.28 26.83 -19.73
N ALA A 339 -9.47 26.22 -19.74
CA ALA A 339 -10.69 26.87 -20.19
C ALA A 339 -11.07 28.06 -19.30
N ASN A 340 -10.86 27.97 -18.00
CA ASN A 340 -11.08 29.09 -17.08
C ASN A 340 -10.06 30.22 -17.29
N ALA A 341 -8.82 29.89 -17.63
CA ALA A 341 -7.77 30.87 -17.90
C ALA A 341 -7.97 31.61 -19.25
N LEU A 342 -8.81 31.09 -20.14
CA LEU A 342 -9.11 31.71 -21.43
C LEU A 342 -10.37 32.61 -21.43
N ARG A 343 -11.13 32.64 -20.33
CA ARG A 343 -12.33 33.49 -20.17
C ARG A 343 -12.00 34.91 -19.75
#